data_AF-A0A7V2QD57-F1
#
_entry.id   AF-A0A7V2QD57-F1
#
_cell.length_a   1.000
_cell.length_b   1.000
_cell.length_c   1.000
_cell.angle_alpha   90.00
_cell.angle_beta   90.00
_cell.angle_gamma   90.00
#
_symmetry.space_group_name_H-M   'P 1'
#
loop_
_entity.id
_entity.type
_entity.pdbx_description
1 polymer ?
#
loop_
_entity_poly.entity_id
_entity_poly.type
_entity_poly.pdbx_seq_one_letter_code
_entity_poly.pdbx_strand_id
1 'polypeptide(L)'
;LKGWYCNITRPARITSDEVAAEDLALDLWVAPDGEMLVLDEDEFAALALPPAEHDAAQQALAELQAMVRRKAPPFDGRDDDG
;
A
#
# COMPACT_ATOMS: atom_id res chain seq x y z
N LEU A 1 8.87 10.88 11.78
CA LEU A 1 8.19 10.88 10.45
C LEU A 1 6.78 11.49 10.51
N LYS A 2 6.18 11.88 9.37
CA LYS A 2 4.76 12.31 9.29
C LYS A 2 3.76 11.13 9.17
N GLY A 3 4.24 9.92 8.92
CA GLY A 3 3.45 8.71 8.66
C GLY A 3 3.99 7.94 7.46
N TRP A 4 3.34 6.84 7.09
CA TRP A 4 3.61 6.05 5.88
C TRP A 4 2.47 6.20 4.88
N TYR A 5 2.83 6.25 3.59
CA TYR A 5 1.89 6.21 2.49
C TYR A 5 2.18 4.94 1.69
N CYS A 6 1.20 4.04 1.63
CA CYS A 6 1.35 2.75 0.98
C CYS A 6 0.48 2.73 -0.26
N ASN A 7 1.11 2.84 -1.43
CA ASN A 7 0.46 2.70 -2.72
C ASN A 7 0.36 1.22 -3.11
N ILE A 8 -0.85 0.76 -3.45
CA ILE A 8 -1.08 -0.58 -3.97
C ILE A 8 -1.00 -0.53 -5.49
N THR A 9 0.03 -1.19 -6.02
CA THR A 9 0.30 -1.25 -7.46
C THR A 9 0.24 -2.68 -7.95
N ARG A 10 0.17 -2.86 -9.28
CA ARG A 10 0.62 -4.12 -9.88
C ARG A 10 2.08 -4.40 -9.53
N PRO A 11 2.53 -5.67 -9.56
CA PRO A 11 3.93 -6.00 -9.29
C PRO A 11 4.88 -5.16 -10.16
N ALA A 12 5.86 -4.52 -9.51
CA ALA A 12 6.80 -3.66 -10.20
C ALA A 12 7.63 -4.46 -11.22
N ARG A 13 7.80 -3.87 -12.41
CA ARG A 13 8.79 -4.29 -13.40
C ARG A 13 10.10 -3.58 -13.09
N ILE A 14 11.12 -4.36 -12.76
CA ILE A 14 12.45 -3.85 -12.43
C ILE A 14 13.42 -4.27 -13.52
N THR A 15 14.16 -3.30 -14.06
CA THR A 15 15.23 -3.50 -15.05
C THR A 15 16.52 -2.84 -14.57
N SER A 16 17.61 -2.92 -15.36
CA SER A 16 18.87 -2.23 -15.05
C SER A 16 18.74 -0.71 -14.98
N ASP A 17 17.81 -0.14 -15.74
CA ASP A 17 17.74 1.31 -15.98
C ASP A 17 16.41 1.92 -15.53
N GLU A 18 15.42 1.10 -15.15
CA GLU A 18 14.06 1.54 -14.85
C GLU A 18 13.39 0.64 -13.80
N VAL A 19 12.62 1.28 -12.90
CA VAL A 19 11.61 0.65 -12.05
C VAL A 19 10.26 1.26 -12.43
N ALA A 20 9.34 0.43 -12.91
CA ALA A 20 7.99 0.85 -13.28
C ALA A 20 6.94 0.01 -12.55
N ALA A 21 5.91 0.66 -12.03
CA ALA A 21 4.76 0.00 -11.43
C ALA A 21 3.50 0.71 -11.92
N GLU A 22 2.41 -0.03 -12.04
CA GLU A 22 1.12 0.49 -12.47
C GLU A 22 0.22 0.64 -11.25
N ASP A 23 -0.24 1.88 -11.05
CA ASP A 23 -1.05 2.32 -9.92
C ASP A 23 -2.46 1.72 -9.98
N LEU A 24 -2.97 1.22 -8.85
CA LEU A 24 -4.32 0.68 -8.74
C LEU A 24 -5.26 1.62 -7.97
N ALA A 25 -4.91 2.89 -7.79
CA ALA A 25 -5.72 3.93 -7.12
C ALA A 25 -6.20 3.55 -5.70
N LEU A 26 -5.56 2.56 -5.06
CA LEU A 26 -5.91 2.12 -3.73
C LEU A 26 -4.72 2.35 -2.81
N ASP A 27 -4.91 3.21 -1.82
CA ASP A 27 -3.84 3.63 -0.95
C ASP A 27 -4.20 3.43 0.52
N LEU A 28 -3.17 3.15 1.32
CA LEU A 28 -3.26 3.13 2.77
C LEU A 28 -2.34 4.20 3.35
N TRP A 29 -2.92 5.21 3.99
CA TRP A 29 -2.19 6.12 4.84
C TRP A 29 -2.13 5.59 6.27
N VAL A 30 -0.96 5.64 6.88
CA VAL A 30 -0.70 5.19 8.25
C VAL A 30 -0.07 6.32 9.04
N ALA A 31 -0.74 6.78 10.09
CA ALA A 31 -0.21 7.75 11.03
C ALA A 31 0.93 7.17 11.88
N PRO A 32 1.81 8.00 12.48
CA PRO A 32 2.90 7.52 13.34
C PRO A 32 2.45 6.71 14.56
N ASP A 33 1.22 6.91 15.03
CA ASP A 33 0.63 6.15 16.15
C ASP A 33 -0.05 4.84 15.71
N GLY A 34 -0.09 4.57 14.40
CA GLY A 34 -0.69 3.38 13.81
C GLY A 34 -2.16 3.55 13.42
N GLU A 35 -2.75 4.75 13.53
CA GLU A 35 -4.05 5.03 12.90
C GLU A 35 -3.95 4.83 11.38
N MET A 36 -4.98 4.22 10.79
CA MET A 36 -5.01 3.82 9.38
C MET A 36 -6.19 4.48 8.67
N LEU A 37 -5.93 5.02 7.49
CA LEU A 37 -6.94 5.57 6.59
C LEU A 37 -6.76 4.95 5.20
N VAL A 38 -7.81 4.30 4.70
CA VAL A 38 -7.87 3.86 3.31
C VAL A 38 -8.30 5.06 2.47
N LEU A 39 -7.62 5.29 1.36
CA LEU A 39 -7.83 6.41 0.46
C LEU A 39 -8.27 5.89 -0.92
N ASP A 40 -9.02 6.73 -1.62
CA ASP A 40 -9.38 6.58 -3.04
C ASP A 40 -10.12 5.26 -3.38
N GLU A 41 -10.86 4.71 -2.40
CA GLU A 41 -11.66 3.47 -2.56
C GLU A 41 -12.68 3.57 -3.72
N ASP A 42 -13.22 4.75 -3.97
CA ASP A 42 -14.15 5.01 -5.06
C ASP A 42 -13.46 5.05 -6.43
N GLU A 43 -12.25 5.59 -6.50
CA GLU A 43 -11.42 5.55 -7.71
C GLU A 43 -10.99 4.11 -8.04
N PHE A 44 -10.52 3.35 -7.04
CA PHE A 44 -10.21 1.93 -7.19
C PHE A 44 -11.43 1.12 -7.66
N ALA A 45 -12.61 1.33 -7.07
CA ALA A 45 -13.85 0.64 -7.45
C ALA A 45 -14.32 0.99 -8.88
N ALA A 46 -13.94 2.16 -9.40
CA ALA A 46 -14.23 2.57 -10.76
C ALA A 46 -13.29 1.97 -11.81
N LEU A 47 -12.15 1.38 -11.41
CA LEU A 47 -11.22 0.75 -12.33
C LEU A 47 -11.82 -0.52 -12.96
N ALA A 48 -11.66 -0.65 -14.28
CA ALA A 48 -12.07 -1.84 -15.02
C ALA A 48 -11.04 -2.99 -14.87
N LEU A 49 -10.84 -3.46 -13.64
CA LEU A 49 -9.90 -4.53 -13.32
C LEU A 49 -10.55 -5.92 -13.47
N PRO A 50 -9.76 -6.94 -13.88
CA PRO A 50 -10.18 -8.33 -13.73
C PRO A 50 -10.50 -8.64 -12.26
N PRO A 51 -11.49 -9.50 -11.95
CA PRO A 51 -11.84 -9.84 -10.56
C PRO A 51 -10.65 -10.31 -9.72
N ALA A 52 -9.75 -11.10 -10.31
CA ALA A 52 -8.56 -11.60 -9.63
C ALA A 52 -7.58 -10.47 -9.23
N GLU A 53 -7.47 -9.41 -10.03
CA GLU A 53 -6.62 -8.26 -9.70
C GLU A 53 -7.26 -7.40 -8.61
N HIS A 54 -8.58 -7.22 -8.67
CA HIS A 54 -9.33 -6.53 -7.63
C HIS A 54 -9.21 -7.25 -6.27
N ASP A 55 -9.36 -8.58 -6.27
CA ASP A 55 -9.17 -9.42 -5.07
C ASP A 55 -7.73 -9.34 -4.53
N ALA A 56 -6.73 -9.37 -5.43
CA ALA A 56 -5.33 -9.25 -5.05
C ALA A 56 -5.00 -7.89 -4.41
N ALA A 57 -5.54 -6.80 -4.93
CA ALA A 57 -5.36 -5.46 -4.36
C ALA A 57 -5.97 -5.36 -2.95
N GLN A 58 -7.18 -5.90 -2.76
CA GLN A 58 -7.84 -5.97 -1.46
C GLN A 58 -7.07 -6.85 -0.46
N GLN A 59 -6.51 -7.97 -0.92
CA GLN A 59 -5.64 -8.83 -0.12
C GLN A 59 -4.36 -8.08 0.32
N ALA A 60 -3.72 -7.34 -0.59
CA ALA A 60 -2.54 -6.54 -0.29
C ALA A 60 -2.85 -5.45 0.75
N LEU A 61 -3.99 -4.76 0.63
CA LEU A 61 -4.47 -3.81 1.64
C LEU A 61 -4.64 -4.48 3.01
N ALA A 62 -5.30 -5.63 3.05
CA ALA A 62 -5.51 -6.38 4.30
C ALA A 62 -4.19 -6.83 4.94
N GLU A 63 -3.21 -7.22 4.13
CA GLU A 63 -1.87 -7.57 4.60
C GLU A 63 -1.15 -6.36 5.20
N LEU A 64 -1.16 -5.20 4.53
CA LEU A 64 -0.60 -3.95 5.05
C LEU A 64 -1.23 -3.57 6.39
N GLN A 65 -2.55 -3.59 6.48
CA GLN A 65 -3.25 -3.33 7.73
C GLN A 65 -2.86 -4.31 8.84
N ALA A 66 -2.68 -5.59 8.51
CA ALA A 66 -2.19 -6.58 9.46
C ALA A 66 -0.74 -6.28 9.89
N MET A 67 0.11 -5.76 9.00
CA MET A 67 1.48 -5.33 9.33
C MET A 67 1.50 -4.16 10.31
N VAL A 68 0.62 -3.17 10.12
CA VAL A 68 0.47 -2.03 11.04
C VAL A 68 0.01 -2.52 12.40
N ARG A 69 -1.05 -3.35 12.46
CA ARG A 69 -1.59 -3.89 13.72
C ARG A 69 -0.55 -4.68 14.53
N ARG A 70 0.34 -5.41 13.86
CA ARG A 70 1.42 -6.17 14.51
C ARG A 70 2.69 -5.36 14.76
N LYS A 71 2.71 -4.06 14.41
CA LYS A 71 3.89 -3.19 14.44
C LYS A 71 5.10 -3.85 13.77
N ALA A 72 4.88 -4.46 12.61
CA ALA A 72 5.98 -5.00 11.81
C ALA A 72 6.64 -3.89 10.99
N PRO A 73 7.95 -4.00 10.70
CA PRO A 73 8.62 -3.07 9.79
C PRO A 73 7.88 -2.93 8.46
N PRO A 74 7.78 -1.71 7.88
CA PRO A 74 8.36 -0.46 8.36
C PRO A 74 7.52 0.29 9.43
N PHE A 75 6.42 -0.30 9.92
CA PHE A 75 5.47 0.33 10.86
C PHE A 75 5.80 0.09 12.35
N ASP A 76 7.02 -0.33 12.67
CA ASP A 76 7.43 -0.68 14.04
C ASP A 76 7.87 0.53 14.87
N GLY A 77 7.76 1.74 14.32
CA GLY A 77 8.09 3.00 14.99
C GLY A 77 9.59 3.22 15.18
N ARG A 78 10.44 2.41 14.53
CA ARG A 78 11.84 2.74 14.37
C ARG A 78 11.93 3.80 13.30
N ASP A 79 12.41 4.98 13.65
CA ASP A 79 12.84 5.93 12.63
C ASP A 79 13.94 5.22 11.80
N ASP A 80 13.81 5.26 10.46
CA ASP A 80 14.90 4.98 9.54
C ASP A 80 15.99 6.05 9.77
N ASP A 81 16.75 5.92 10.86
CA ASP A 81 17.99 6.65 11.09
C ASP A 81 19.06 5.93 10.26
N GLY A 82 19.21 6.40 9.03
CA GLY A 82 20.35 6.11 8.15
C GLY A 82 21.50 7.05 8.44
#